data_AF-A0A645ARD4-F1
#
_entry.id   AF-A0A645ARD4-F1
#
_cell.length_a   1.000
_cell.length_b   1.000
_cell.length_c   1.000
_cell.angle_alpha   90.00
_cell.angle_beta   90.00
_cell.angle_gamma   90.00
#
_symmetry.space_group_name_H-M   'P 1'
#
loop_
_entity.id
_entity.type
_entity.pdbx_description
1 polymer ?
#
loop_
_entity_poly.entity_id
_entity_poly.type
_entity_poly.pdbx_seq_one_letter_code
_entity_poly.pdbx_strand_id
1 'polypeptide(L)' 'MEMMDLKTALRSTLTQKQELVRDYQTFAEQINNEEVSKLYRHFAEAEALHATKIKNELNKLQ' A
#
# COMPACT_ATOMS: atom_id res chain seq x y z
N MET A 1 4.81 -27.13 -4.53
CA MET A 1 5.02 -25.69 -4.28
C MET A 1 4.97 -25.52 -2.77
N GLU A 2 6.04 -25.03 -2.13
CA GLU A 2 6.00 -24.78 -0.68
C GLU A 2 5.04 -23.63 -0.39
N MET A 3 4.31 -23.76 0.72
CA MET A 3 3.36 -22.76 1.17
C MET A 3 4.16 -21.63 1.85
N MET A 4 3.92 -20.38 1.44
CA MET A 4 4.60 -19.22 2.04
C MET A 4 4.18 -19.07 3.51
N ASP A 5 5.12 -18.72 4.38
CA ASP A 5 4.82 -18.37 5.77
C ASP A 5 3.86 -17.17 5.84
N LEU A 6 2.77 -17.31 6.61
CA LEU A 6 1.70 -16.31 6.71
C LEU A 6 2.23 -14.97 7.23
N LYS A 7 3.06 -14.98 8.28
CA LYS A 7 3.60 -13.75 8.87
C LYS A 7 4.53 -13.04 7.88
N THR A 8 5.36 -13.81 7.17
CA THR A 8 6.25 -13.30 6.12
C THR A 8 5.45 -12.69 4.98
N ALA A 9 4.42 -13.39 4.48
CA ALA A 9 3.56 -12.89 3.42
C ALA A 9 2.91 -11.56 3.80
N LEU A 10 2.27 -11.50 4.97
CA LEU A 10 1.59 -10.29 5.45
C LEU A 10 2.57 -9.12 5.66
N ARG A 11 3.76 -9.37 6.23
CA ARG A 11 4.78 -8.32 6.43
C ARG A 11 5.30 -7.79 5.10
N SER A 12 5.66 -8.66 4.16
CA SER A 12 6.15 -8.26 2.85
C SER A 12 5.11 -7.46 2.09
N THR A 13 3.84 -7.89 2.11
CA THR A 13 2.77 -7.13 1.45
C THR A 13 2.49 -5.81 2.16
N LEU A 14 2.54 -5.75 3.51
CA LEU A 14 2.38 -4.47 4.23
C LEU A 14 3.43 -3.44 3.79
N THR A 15 4.71 -3.84 3.73
CA THR A 15 5.80 -2.96 3.28
C THR A 15 5.58 -2.46 1.87
N GLN A 16 5.27 -3.37 0.93
CA GLN A 16 5.00 -3.00 -0.47
C GLN A 16 3.84 -2.00 -0.60
N LYS A 17 2.78 -2.19 0.19
CA LYS A 17 1.62 -1.30 0.16
C LYS A 17 1.95 0.08 0.71
N GLN A 18 2.74 0.16 1.77
CA GLN A 18 3.22 1.42 2.32
C GLN A 18 4.18 2.16 1.36
N GLU A 19 5.01 1.43 0.62
CA GLU A 19 5.84 1.99 -0.45
C GLU A 19 4.98 2.60 -1.56
N LEU A 20 3.97 1.87 -2.05
CA LEU A 20 3.05 2.39 -3.08
C LEU A 20 2.29 3.63 -2.62
N VAL A 21 1.87 3.71 -1.35
CA VAL A 21 1.25 4.92 -0.79
C VAL A 21 2.16 6.13 -0.97
N ARG A 22 3.42 6.00 -0.54
CA ARG A 22 4.42 7.09 -0.65
C ARG A 22 4.73 7.44 -2.09
N ASP A 23 4.89 6.43 -2.95
CA ASP A 23 5.22 6.64 -4.36
C ASP A 23 4.08 7.35 -5.08
N TYR A 24 2.84 6.91 -4.88
CA TYR A 24 1.65 7.55 -5.48
C TYR A 24 1.42 8.97 -4.96
N GLN A 25 1.67 9.24 -3.67
CA GLN A 25 1.66 10.61 -3.15
C GLN A 25 2.71 11.47 -3.84
N THR A 26 3.94 10.97 -3.98
CA THR A 26 5.04 11.67 -4.65
C THR A 26 4.71 11.95 -6.13
N PHE A 27 4.15 10.98 -6.84
CA PHE A 27 3.76 11.16 -8.24
C PHE A 27 2.64 12.19 -8.38
N ALA A 28 1.64 12.17 -7.49
CA ALA A 28 0.57 13.16 -7.50
C ALA A 28 1.07 14.60 -7.33
N GLU A 29 2.19 14.81 -6.64
CA GLU A 29 2.83 16.13 -6.48
C GLU A 29 3.65 16.56 -7.71
N GLN A 30 4.15 15.60 -8.49
CA GLN A 30 5.06 15.86 -9.62
C GLN A 30 4.35 15.86 -10.99
N ILE A 31 3.11 15.36 -11.07
CA ILE A 31 2.34 15.27 -12.31
C ILE A 31 1.68 16.62 -12.63
N ASN A 32 2.07 17.21 -13.76
CA ASN A 32 1.51 18.45 -14.29
C ASN A 32 0.24 18.22 -15.13
N ASN A 33 -0.68 17.41 -14.60
CA ASN A 33 -2.02 17.20 -15.13
C ASN A 33 -2.95 16.95 -13.94
N GLU A 34 -3.95 17.80 -13.75
CA GLU A 34 -4.80 17.77 -12.55
C GLU A 34 -5.61 16.48 -12.42
N GLU A 35 -6.18 16.00 -13.53
CA GLU A 35 -6.99 14.77 -13.53
C GLU A 35 -6.14 13.54 -13.18
N VAL A 36 -4.95 13.45 -13.77
CA VAL A 36 -4.01 12.36 -13.49
C VAL A 36 -3.44 12.50 -12.07
N SER A 37 -3.14 13.71 -11.58
CA SER A 37 -2.72 13.92 -10.19
C SER A 37 -3.78 13.41 -9.20
N LYS A 38 -5.07 13.72 -9.44
CA LYS A 38 -6.18 13.19 -8.63
C LYS A 38 -6.27 11.67 -8.67
N LEU A 39 -6.08 11.06 -9.84
CA LEU A 39 -6.04 9.61 -9.98
C LEU A 39 -4.97 8.96 -9.08
N TYR A 40 -3.75 9.50 -9.07
CA TYR A 40 -2.68 9.00 -8.21
C TYR A 40 -2.96 9.21 -6.71
N ARG A 41 -3.64 10.30 -6.32
CA ARG A 41 -4.11 10.47 -4.94
C ARG A 41 -5.08 9.36 -4.52
N HIS A 42 -6.02 9.00 -5.40
CA HIS A 42 -6.94 7.90 -5.12
C HIS A 42 -6.24 6.54 -5.04
N PHE A 43 -5.20 6.31 -5.83
CA PHE A 43 -4.38 5.10 -5.69
C PHE A 43 -3.69 5.05 -4.33
N ALA A 44 -3.12 6.17 -3.86
CA ALA A 44 -2.52 6.24 -2.53
C ALA A 44 -3.54 5.94 -1.41
N GLU A 45 -4.76 6.48 -1.51
CA GLU A 45 -5.84 6.21 -0.55
C GLU A 45 -6.22 4.72 -0.53
N ALA A 46 -6.35 4.09 -1.70
CA ALA A 46 -6.67 2.67 -1.82
C ALA A 46 -5.58 1.78 -1.20
N GLU A 47 -4.30 2.07 -1.48
CA GLU A 47 -3.20 1.29 -0.91
C GLU A 47 -3.01 1.52 0.59
N ALA A 48 -3.34 2.72 1.10
CA ALA A 48 -3.37 2.98 2.53
C ALA A 48 -4.47 2.17 3.24
N LEU A 49 -5.65 2.02 2.62
CA LEU A 49 -6.71 1.14 3.11
C LEU A 49 -6.25 -0.32 3.13
N HIS A 50 -5.60 -0.80 2.07
CA HIS A 50 -5.05 -2.15 2.02
C HIS A 50 -3.99 -2.39 3.09
N ALA A 51 -3.03 -1.46 3.24
CA ALA A 51 -2.00 -1.53 4.27
C ALA A 51 -2.61 -1.59 5.69
N THR A 52 -3.66 -0.81 5.94
CA THR A 52 -4.37 -0.81 7.23
C THR A 52 -5.01 -2.16 7.53
N LYS A 53 -5.68 -2.78 6.55
CA LYS A 53 -6.27 -4.12 6.72
C LYS A 53 -5.20 -5.18 7.00
N ILE A 54 -4.09 -5.16 6.28
CA ILE A 54 -2.98 -6.10 6.48
C ILE A 54 -2.35 -5.91 7.87
N LYS A 55 -2.12 -4.67 8.27
CA LYS A 55 -1.60 -4.33 9.61
C LYS A 55 -2.53 -4.86 10.71
N ASN A 56 -3.84 -4.75 10.54
CA ASN A 56 -4.81 -5.27 11.50
C ASN A 56 -4.73 -6.80 11.61
N GLU A 57 -4.55 -7.53 10.52
CA GLU A 57 -4.35 -8.99 10.58
C GLU A 57 -3.01 -9.35 11.23
N LEU A 58 -1.93 -8.63 10.93
CA LEU A 58 -0.63 -8.83 11.59
C LEU A 58 -0.71 -8.63 13.11
N ASN A 59 -1.45 -7.62 13.57
CA ASN A 59 -1.62 -7.34 14.99
C ASN A 59 -2.37 -8.47 15.72
N LYS A 60 -3.24 -9.23 15.04
CA LYS A 60 -3.92 -10.40 15.63
C LYS A 60 -2.99 -11.60 15.82
N LEU A 61 -1.82 -11.60 15.18
CA LEU A 61 -0.82 -12.66 15.25
C LEU A 61 0.33 -12.35 16.22
N GLN A 62 0.28 -11.20 16.91
CA GLN A 62 1.19 -10.79 17.98
C GLN A 62 0.70 -11.32 19.31
#